data_AF-A0A3C0DW79-F1
#
_entry.id   AF-A0A3C0DW79-F1
#
_cell.length_a   1.000
_cell.length_b   1.000
_cell.length_c   1.000
_cell.angle_alpha   90.00
_cell.angle_beta   90.00
_cell.angle_gamma   90.00
#
_symmetry.space_group_name_H-M   'P 1'
#
loop_
_entity.id
_entity.type
_entity.pdbx_description
1 polymer ?
#
loop_
_entity_poly.entity_id
_entity_poly.type
_entity_poly.pdbx_seq_one_letter_code
_entity_poly.pdbx_strand_id
1 'polypeptide(L)'
;KQDMKLTINPARLDDRRSLLASLDQWRRVVGESDIAESFDRFQSQAFQTLTGTVAEAFDITRENPKLVERYDTSKLMDVNRISKKWNNRPRYIEHVNSLGKLMLLARRLAERGAGFITITTNFVWDMHADQNNATMIEGMGYVGTPFDHAVSAFIEDIEERGLRDKVLLVCCGEMGRTPKVNARAGRDHWAGLAPLLLYGGGLQMGSVVGSSTRDGGEPASDRISIPNLYSTIMNTILDTGALRTMAGVPPEVQRVIHGAEPINQLL
;
A
#
# COMPACT_ATOMS: atom_id res chain seq x y z
N LYS A 1 -6.75 -8.06 40.96
CA LYS A 1 -5.59 -8.89 40.53
C LYS A 1 -6.13 -10.20 39.95
N GLN A 2 -6.47 -10.25 38.65
CA GLN A 2 -6.46 -11.49 37.84
C GLN A 2 -6.82 -11.34 36.33
N ASP A 3 -7.05 -10.14 35.77
CA ASP A 3 -7.46 -10.02 34.35
C ASP A 3 -6.34 -9.70 33.34
N MET A 4 -5.16 -10.32 33.50
CA MET A 4 -4.05 -10.25 32.52
C MET A 4 -3.40 -11.63 32.33
N LYS A 5 -4.20 -12.64 32.01
CA LYS A 5 -3.68 -13.88 31.41
C LYS A 5 -4.32 -14.06 30.05
N LEU A 6 -3.57 -13.73 29.00
CA LEU A 6 -3.82 -14.25 27.67
C LEU A 6 -3.69 -15.78 27.74
N THR A 7 -4.81 -16.49 27.84
CA THR A 7 -4.86 -17.94 27.63
C THR A 7 -4.79 -18.19 26.12
N ILE A 8 -3.60 -18.05 25.55
CA ILE A 8 -3.32 -18.65 24.24
C ILE A 8 -3.20 -20.15 24.49
N ASN A 9 -4.06 -20.94 23.85
CA ASN A 9 -3.98 -22.40 23.86
C ASN A 9 -2.56 -22.82 23.45
N PRO A 10 -1.80 -23.57 24.29
CA PRO A 10 -0.45 -24.03 23.97
C PRO A 10 -0.36 -24.79 22.64
N ALA A 11 -1.45 -25.46 22.23
CA ALA A 11 -1.54 -26.13 20.93
C ALA A 11 -1.44 -25.17 19.72
N ARG A 12 -1.81 -23.88 19.86
CA ARG A 12 -1.63 -22.86 18.80
C ARG A 12 -0.20 -22.29 18.75
N LEU A 13 0.60 -22.50 19.80
CA LEU A 13 2.03 -22.16 19.82
C LEU A 13 2.89 -23.30 19.29
N ASP A 14 2.45 -24.56 19.51
CA ASP A 14 3.01 -25.72 18.81
C ASP A 14 2.80 -25.63 17.31
N ASP A 15 1.69 -25.05 16.85
CA ASP A 15 1.40 -24.90 15.42
C ASP A 15 2.42 -23.98 14.71
N ARG A 16 2.86 -22.88 15.36
CA ARG A 16 3.89 -21.99 14.80
C ARG A 16 5.28 -22.60 14.80
N ARG A 17 5.67 -23.34 15.85
CA ARG A 17 6.96 -24.03 15.89
C ARG A 17 6.99 -25.25 14.99
N SER A 18 5.87 -25.96 14.87
CA SER A 18 5.66 -27.06 13.94
C SER A 18 5.67 -26.58 12.49
N LEU A 19 5.06 -25.43 12.19
CA LEU A 19 5.15 -24.79 10.87
C LEU A 19 6.58 -24.37 10.54
N LEU A 20 7.30 -23.75 11.46
CA LEU A 20 8.70 -23.37 11.26
C LEU A 20 9.60 -24.61 11.10
N ALA A 21 9.38 -25.66 11.89
CA ALA A 21 10.09 -26.93 11.76
C ALA A 21 9.75 -27.67 10.45
N SER A 22 8.50 -27.61 10.01
CA SER A 22 8.04 -28.19 8.74
C SER A 22 8.62 -27.43 7.55
N LEU A 23 8.76 -26.10 7.63
CA LEU A 23 9.44 -25.27 6.64
C LEU A 23 10.95 -25.59 6.61
N ASP A 24 11.60 -25.77 7.76
CA ASP A 24 13.01 -26.18 7.86
C ASP A 24 13.27 -27.62 7.39
N GLN A 25 12.26 -28.50 7.48
CA GLN A 25 12.33 -29.87 7.00
C GLN A 25 12.08 -29.94 5.48
N TRP A 26 11.17 -29.12 4.95
CA TRP A 26 10.98 -28.89 3.51
C TRP A 26 12.22 -28.28 2.84
N ARG A 27 12.93 -27.38 3.53
CA ARG A 27 14.22 -26.79 3.11
C ARG A 27 15.28 -27.84 2.73
N ARG A 28 15.18 -29.06 3.28
CA ARG A 28 16.12 -30.16 3.01
C ARG A 28 15.68 -31.08 1.87
N VAL A 29 14.43 -30.99 1.40
CA VAL A 29 13.82 -31.98 0.50
C VAL A 29 13.67 -31.48 -0.95
N VAL A 30 13.62 -30.17 -1.19
CA VAL A 30 13.30 -29.61 -2.53
C VAL A 30 14.49 -29.52 -3.49
N GLY A 31 15.68 -29.98 -3.11
CA GLY A 31 16.78 -30.14 -4.06
C GLY A 31 16.64 -31.42 -4.87
N GLU A 32 15.92 -31.38 -6.01
CA GLU A 32 16.05 -32.26 -7.21
C GLU A 32 14.69 -32.45 -7.94
N SER A 33 14.39 -31.67 -9.00
CA SER A 33 13.73 -32.15 -10.25
C SER A 33 13.39 -31.02 -11.27
N ASP A 34 13.65 -31.32 -12.55
CA ASP A 34 13.82 -30.38 -13.70
C ASP A 34 12.54 -29.87 -14.42
N ILE A 35 11.35 -29.90 -13.80
CA ILE A 35 10.11 -29.31 -14.40
C ILE A 35 9.57 -28.15 -13.52
N ALA A 36 10.31 -27.82 -12.46
CA ALA A 36 9.95 -26.84 -11.43
C ALA A 36 10.50 -25.42 -11.67
N GLU A 37 11.47 -25.19 -12.57
CA GLU A 37 12.31 -23.98 -12.61
C GLU A 37 11.60 -22.62 -12.62
N SER A 38 10.47 -22.45 -13.31
CA SER A 38 9.77 -21.15 -13.37
C SER A 38 8.86 -20.87 -12.17
N PHE A 39 8.26 -21.91 -11.59
CA PHE A 39 7.47 -21.78 -10.35
C PHE A 39 8.40 -21.73 -9.12
N ASP A 40 9.52 -22.43 -9.19
CA ASP A 40 10.50 -22.54 -8.13
C ASP A 40 11.32 -21.25 -7.94
N ARG A 41 11.52 -20.42 -8.98
CA ARG A 41 12.11 -19.08 -8.78
C ARG A 41 11.22 -18.16 -7.95
N PHE A 42 9.93 -18.07 -8.25
CA PHE A 42 9.02 -17.22 -7.47
C PHE A 42 8.78 -17.80 -6.07
N GLN A 43 8.69 -19.12 -5.92
CA GLN A 43 8.57 -19.76 -4.61
C GLN A 43 9.86 -19.66 -3.79
N SER A 44 11.03 -19.91 -4.39
CA SER A 44 12.34 -19.73 -3.74
C SER A 44 12.63 -18.28 -3.40
N GLN A 45 12.20 -17.32 -4.24
CA GLN A 45 12.33 -15.88 -3.97
C GLN A 45 11.36 -15.44 -2.87
N ALA A 46 10.11 -15.92 -2.89
CA ALA A 46 9.17 -15.71 -1.79
C ALA A 46 9.68 -16.35 -0.49
N PHE A 47 10.28 -17.54 -0.57
CA PHE A 47 10.86 -18.26 0.56
C PHE A 47 12.12 -17.54 1.09
N GLN A 48 13.04 -17.10 0.24
CA GLN A 48 14.20 -16.28 0.63
C GLN A 48 13.78 -14.93 1.21
N THR A 49 12.69 -14.35 0.71
CA THR A 49 12.09 -13.14 1.29
C THR A 49 11.54 -13.45 2.69
N LEU A 50 10.83 -14.56 2.87
CA LEU A 50 10.28 -14.94 4.18
C LEU A 50 11.32 -15.46 5.19
N THR A 51 12.44 -16.00 4.72
CA THR A 51 13.49 -16.61 5.56
C THR A 51 14.75 -15.76 5.69
N GLY A 52 14.87 -14.71 4.87
CA GLY A 52 16.00 -13.78 4.85
C GLY A 52 15.80 -12.57 5.75
N THR A 53 16.53 -11.49 5.45
CA THR A 53 16.54 -10.23 6.21
C THR A 53 15.18 -9.54 6.26
N VAL A 54 14.24 -9.88 5.37
CA VAL A 54 12.87 -9.36 5.34
C VAL A 54 12.03 -9.91 6.51
N ALA A 55 12.31 -11.10 7.03
CA ALA A 55 11.66 -11.61 8.24
C ALA A 55 11.83 -10.66 9.44
N GLU A 56 13.01 -10.03 9.55
CA GLU A 56 13.30 -9.06 10.61
C GLU A 56 12.47 -7.78 10.46
N ALA A 57 11.94 -7.46 9.28
CA ALA A 57 11.07 -6.31 9.08
C ALA A 57 9.77 -6.44 9.92
N PHE A 58 9.33 -7.66 10.20
CA PHE A 58 8.14 -7.92 11.04
C PHE A 58 8.41 -7.78 12.54
N ASP A 59 9.67 -7.76 12.96
CA ASP A 59 10.03 -7.50 14.36
C ASP A 59 10.06 -5.99 14.64
N ILE A 60 8.88 -5.44 14.91
CA ILE A 60 8.68 -4.02 15.23
C ILE A 60 9.35 -3.60 16.55
N THR A 61 9.74 -4.55 17.41
CA THR A 61 10.37 -4.23 18.70
C THR A 61 11.76 -3.62 18.52
N ARG A 62 12.34 -3.79 17.33
CA ARG A 62 13.61 -3.20 16.93
C ARG A 62 13.50 -1.74 16.46
N GLU A 63 12.30 -1.18 16.41
CA GLU A 63 12.09 0.23 16.07
C GLU A 63 12.19 1.14 17.28
N ASN A 64 12.57 2.38 17.03
CA ASN A 64 12.49 3.43 18.03
C ASN A 64 11.02 3.57 18.50
N PRO A 65 10.72 3.44 19.81
CA PRO A 65 9.35 3.56 20.30
C PRO A 65 8.65 4.87 19.90
N LYS A 66 9.41 5.97 19.80
CA LYS A 66 8.86 7.26 19.34
C LYS A 66 8.42 7.22 17.88
N LEU A 67 9.16 6.48 17.03
CA LEU A 67 8.78 6.30 15.63
C LEU A 67 7.54 5.42 15.53
N VAL A 68 7.46 4.33 16.30
CA VAL A 68 6.26 3.49 16.37
C VAL A 68 5.05 4.30 16.79
N GLU A 69 5.20 5.20 17.77
CA GLU A 69 4.14 6.12 18.20
C GLU A 69 3.78 7.14 17.11
N ARG A 70 4.76 7.69 16.37
CA ARG A 70 4.50 8.60 15.24
C ARG A 70 3.64 7.93 14.18
N TYR A 71 3.83 6.64 13.91
CA TYR A 71 2.98 5.89 12.98
C TYR A 71 1.65 5.41 13.58
N ASP A 72 1.40 5.57 14.88
CA ASP A 72 0.21 5.02 15.51
C ASP A 72 -1.06 5.81 15.18
N THR A 73 -1.80 5.33 14.18
CA THR A 73 -3.07 5.92 13.77
C THR A 73 -4.23 5.62 14.72
N SER A 74 -4.09 4.67 15.66
CA SER A 74 -5.20 4.22 16.51
C SER A 74 -5.70 5.30 17.48
N LYS A 75 -4.87 6.30 17.76
CA LYS A 75 -5.18 7.43 18.66
C LYS A 75 -5.84 8.60 17.93
N LEU A 76 -5.86 8.59 16.60
CA LEU A 76 -6.33 9.74 15.79
C LEU A 76 -7.85 9.81 15.68
N MET A 77 -8.53 8.69 15.92
CA MET A 77 -9.99 8.62 15.88
C MET A 77 -10.49 7.63 16.94
N ASP A 78 -11.40 8.09 17.81
CA ASP A 78 -12.08 7.19 18.74
C ASP A 78 -13.04 6.29 17.96
N VAL A 79 -12.63 5.02 17.81
CA VAL A 79 -13.36 3.98 17.10
C VAL A 79 -14.75 3.68 17.70
N ASN A 80 -15.01 4.09 18.94
CA ASN A 80 -16.34 3.97 19.55
C ASN A 80 -17.34 4.97 18.96
N ARG A 81 -16.86 6.07 18.37
CA ARG A 81 -17.69 7.07 17.68
C ARG A 81 -18.14 6.60 16.30
N ILE A 82 -17.52 5.55 15.75
CA ILE A 82 -17.93 4.97 14.47
C ILE A 82 -19.31 4.32 14.63
N SER A 83 -20.28 4.83 13.88
CA SER A 83 -21.68 4.42 14.00
C SER A 83 -21.89 2.92 13.81
N LYS A 84 -22.64 2.30 14.71
CA LYS A 84 -22.98 0.87 14.69
C LYS A 84 -23.92 0.46 13.57
N LYS A 85 -24.54 1.44 12.89
CA LYS A 85 -25.51 1.19 11.80
C LYS A 85 -24.86 0.75 10.48
N TRP A 86 -23.56 0.97 10.31
CA TRP A 86 -22.85 0.67 9.07
C TRP A 86 -22.28 -0.75 9.10
N ASN A 87 -22.61 -1.59 8.11
CA ASN A 87 -22.05 -2.96 8.04
C ASN A 87 -20.52 -2.97 7.93
N ASN A 88 -19.93 -1.95 7.28
CA ASN A 88 -18.47 -1.81 7.17
C ASN A 88 -17.81 -1.22 8.42
N ARG A 89 -18.53 -1.04 9.53
CA ARG A 89 -17.96 -0.59 10.81
C ARG A 89 -16.67 -1.34 11.20
N PRO A 90 -16.58 -2.69 11.15
CA PRO A 90 -15.34 -3.38 11.47
C PRO A 90 -14.16 -2.97 10.59
N ARG A 91 -14.42 -2.65 9.31
CA ARG A 91 -13.39 -2.22 8.35
C ARG A 91 -12.88 -0.82 8.66
N TYR A 92 -13.77 0.11 9.03
CA TYR A 92 -13.36 1.45 9.49
C TYR A 92 -12.49 1.37 10.75
N ILE A 93 -12.86 0.51 11.70
CA ILE A 93 -12.09 0.29 12.94
C ILE A 93 -10.71 -0.29 12.63
N GLU A 94 -10.65 -1.29 11.75
CA GLU A 94 -9.39 -1.87 11.31
C GLU A 94 -8.50 -0.82 10.66
N HIS A 95 -9.03 -0.04 9.71
CA HIS A 95 -8.29 1.01 9.01
C HIS A 95 -7.64 1.99 10.00
N VAL A 96 -8.41 2.51 10.96
CA VAL A 96 -7.89 3.40 12.02
C VAL A 96 -6.76 2.73 12.81
N ASN A 97 -6.89 1.44 13.12
CA ASN A 97 -5.96 0.73 13.99
C ASN A 97 -4.71 0.15 13.29
N SER A 98 -4.76 -0.04 11.97
CA SER A 98 -3.77 -0.82 11.23
C SER A 98 -2.99 0.00 10.20
N LEU A 99 -3.56 1.04 9.60
CA LEU A 99 -2.94 1.72 8.45
C LEU A 99 -1.52 2.19 8.74
N GLY A 100 -1.31 2.92 9.83
CA GLY A 100 0.02 3.41 10.16
C GLY A 100 1.02 2.31 10.50
N LYS A 101 0.57 1.20 11.12
CA LYS A 101 1.43 0.01 11.35
C LYS A 101 1.83 -0.66 10.03
N LEU A 102 0.91 -0.73 9.07
CA LEU A 102 1.19 -1.26 7.74
C LEU A 102 2.19 -0.37 6.99
N MET A 103 2.07 0.96 7.09
CA MET A 103 3.02 1.90 6.49
C MET A 103 4.42 1.80 7.14
N LEU A 104 4.49 1.68 8.47
CA LEU A 104 5.75 1.43 9.17
C LEU A 104 6.40 0.11 8.71
N LEU A 105 5.62 -0.96 8.62
CA LEU A 105 6.09 -2.24 8.12
C LEU A 105 6.58 -2.13 6.67
N ALA A 106 5.85 -1.41 5.81
CA ALA A 106 6.27 -1.18 4.43
C ALA A 106 7.61 -0.45 4.35
N ARG A 107 7.84 0.58 5.18
CA ARG A 107 9.14 1.24 5.24
C ARG A 107 10.25 0.27 5.65
N ARG A 108 10.00 -0.57 6.67
CA ARG A 108 10.95 -1.63 7.08
C ARG A 108 11.21 -2.63 5.97
N LEU A 109 10.19 -3.06 5.24
CA LEU A 109 10.32 -3.96 4.10
C LEU A 109 11.17 -3.34 2.99
N ALA A 110 10.96 -2.05 2.69
CA ALA A 110 11.75 -1.32 1.70
C ALA A 110 13.24 -1.27 2.07
N GLU A 111 13.57 -0.99 3.34
CA GLU A 111 14.96 -1.04 3.83
C GLU A 111 15.61 -2.43 3.74
N ARG A 112 14.79 -3.49 3.71
CA ARG A 112 15.25 -4.88 3.57
C ARG A 112 15.20 -5.38 2.12
N GLY A 113 15.00 -4.48 1.15
CA GLY A 113 15.10 -4.78 -0.27
C GLY A 113 13.82 -5.31 -0.91
N ALA A 114 12.66 -5.18 -0.26
CA ALA A 114 11.39 -5.46 -0.92
C ALA A 114 11.17 -4.44 -2.06
N GLY A 115 11.17 -4.91 -3.31
CA GLY A 115 11.10 -4.04 -4.49
C GLY A 115 9.70 -3.54 -4.86
N PHE A 116 8.64 -4.18 -4.35
CA PHE A 116 7.26 -3.76 -4.57
C PHE A 116 6.41 -4.11 -3.35
N ILE A 117 5.71 -3.13 -2.79
CA ILE A 117 4.95 -3.29 -1.55
C ILE A 117 3.56 -2.68 -1.75
N THR A 118 2.53 -3.51 -1.66
CA THR A 118 1.14 -3.05 -1.69
C THR A 118 0.61 -2.96 -0.27
N ILE A 119 0.10 -1.79 0.10
CA ILE A 119 -0.58 -1.58 1.37
C ILE A 119 -2.06 -1.51 1.08
N THR A 120 -2.81 -2.37 1.75
CA THR A 120 -4.26 -2.36 1.68
C THR A 120 -4.82 -2.47 3.08
N THR A 121 -5.77 -1.60 3.39
CA THR A 121 -6.74 -1.86 4.45
C THR A 121 -7.99 -2.39 3.79
N ASN A 122 -8.86 -3.04 4.56
CA ASN A 122 -10.18 -3.38 4.05
C ASN A 122 -10.90 -2.19 3.38
N PHE A 123 -11.82 -2.49 2.46
CA PHE A 123 -12.47 -1.51 1.61
C PHE A 123 -13.34 -0.52 2.41
N VAL A 124 -12.89 0.74 2.52
CA VAL A 124 -13.49 1.79 3.37
C VAL A 124 -13.71 3.14 2.67
N TRP A 125 -13.24 3.33 1.43
CA TRP A 125 -13.29 4.62 0.72
C TRP A 125 -14.60 4.88 -0.05
N ASP A 126 -15.64 4.11 0.26
CA ASP A 126 -16.82 3.91 -0.57
C ASP A 126 -18.08 4.58 0.02
N MET A 127 -17.98 5.87 0.35
CA MET A 127 -18.94 6.61 1.18
C MET A 127 -20.28 6.92 0.47
N HIS A 128 -21.05 5.88 0.17
CA HIS A 128 -22.33 5.94 -0.55
C HIS A 128 -23.53 6.30 0.32
N ALA A 129 -23.36 6.38 1.66
CA ALA A 129 -24.45 6.54 2.61
C ALA A 129 -25.59 5.51 2.42
N ASP A 130 -25.22 4.25 2.18
CA ASP A 130 -26.13 3.11 2.11
C ASP A 130 -26.09 2.31 3.42
N GLN A 131 -26.60 1.07 3.45
CA GLN A 131 -26.53 0.23 4.65
C GLN A 131 -25.10 -0.19 5.06
N ASN A 132 -24.17 -0.18 4.11
CA ASN A 132 -22.81 -0.66 4.31
C ASN A 132 -21.88 0.47 4.72
N ASN A 133 -22.01 1.63 4.10
CA ASN A 133 -21.01 2.68 4.08
C ASN A 133 -21.51 3.98 4.69
N ALA A 134 -20.59 4.68 5.35
CA ALA A 134 -20.86 5.97 5.96
C ALA A 134 -21.26 7.05 4.94
N THR A 135 -21.84 8.14 5.46
CA THR A 135 -21.95 9.39 4.69
C THR A 135 -20.57 9.92 4.35
N MET A 136 -20.48 10.81 3.36
CA MET A 136 -19.21 11.40 2.96
C MET A 136 -18.49 12.06 4.14
N ILE A 137 -19.22 12.86 4.93
CA ILE A 137 -18.65 13.60 6.07
C ILE A 137 -18.21 12.64 7.18
N GLU A 138 -19.07 11.69 7.57
CA GLU A 138 -18.72 10.70 8.60
C GLU A 138 -17.55 9.83 8.16
N GLY A 139 -17.63 9.29 6.95
CA GLY A 139 -16.62 8.39 6.39
C GLY A 139 -15.26 9.07 6.28
N MET A 140 -15.20 10.32 5.81
CA MET A 140 -13.95 11.08 5.76
C MET A 140 -13.38 11.32 7.16
N GLY A 141 -14.23 11.51 8.17
CA GLY A 141 -13.79 11.54 9.57
C GLY A 141 -13.22 10.21 10.07
N TYR A 142 -13.68 9.08 9.54
CA TYR A 142 -13.19 7.75 9.91
C TYR A 142 -11.86 7.39 9.24
N VAL A 143 -11.63 7.81 7.98
CA VAL A 143 -10.49 7.32 7.16
C VAL A 143 -9.51 8.42 6.75
N GLY A 144 -9.97 9.67 6.64
CA GLY A 144 -9.16 10.78 6.14
C GLY A 144 -8.00 11.14 7.06
N THR A 145 -8.29 11.39 8.35
CA THR A 145 -7.25 11.75 9.33
C THR A 145 -6.21 10.64 9.53
N PRO A 146 -6.58 9.35 9.70
CA PRO A 146 -5.61 8.27 9.73
C PRO A 146 -4.73 8.18 8.48
N PHE A 147 -5.31 8.37 7.30
CA PHE A 147 -4.58 8.35 6.03
C PHE A 147 -3.58 9.49 5.92
N ASP A 148 -4.03 10.73 6.13
CA ASP A 148 -3.21 11.94 6.07
C ASP A 148 -1.99 11.82 7.00
N HIS A 149 -2.23 11.40 8.24
CA HIS A 149 -1.18 11.21 9.23
C HIS A 149 -0.21 10.08 8.87
N ALA A 150 -0.70 8.91 8.46
CA ALA A 150 0.15 7.77 8.13
C ALA A 150 1.04 8.06 6.92
N VAL A 151 0.49 8.74 5.90
CA VAL A 151 1.25 9.14 4.70
C VAL A 151 2.29 10.19 5.05
N SER A 152 1.95 11.22 5.85
CA SER A 152 2.92 12.23 6.31
C SER A 152 4.06 11.60 7.11
N ALA A 153 3.72 10.73 8.08
CA ALA A 153 4.72 10.04 8.90
C ALA A 153 5.65 9.16 8.06
N PHE A 154 5.11 8.49 7.03
CA PHE A 154 5.91 7.71 6.09
C PHE A 154 6.87 8.59 5.29
N ILE A 155 6.37 9.69 4.73
CA ILE A 155 7.17 10.66 3.95
C ILE A 155 8.33 11.21 4.79
N GLU A 156 8.04 11.65 6.01
CA GLU A 156 9.05 12.20 6.90
C GLU A 156 10.11 11.15 7.30
N ASP A 157 9.70 9.90 7.57
CA ASP A 157 10.61 8.81 7.93
C ASP A 157 11.50 8.39 6.75
N ILE A 158 10.99 8.35 5.51
CA ILE A 158 11.83 8.08 4.33
C ILE A 158 12.80 9.22 4.03
N GLU A 159 12.43 10.48 4.30
CA GLU A 159 13.35 11.62 4.18
C GLU A 159 14.45 11.56 5.25
N GLU A 160 14.09 11.37 6.52
CA GLU A 160 15.02 11.27 7.65
C GLU A 160 16.07 10.16 7.45
N ARG A 161 15.71 9.09 6.71
CA ARG A 161 16.60 7.97 6.39
C ARG A 161 17.38 8.13 5.09
N GLY A 162 17.17 9.21 4.34
CA GLY A 162 17.79 9.40 3.02
C GLY A 162 17.31 8.37 1.98
N LEU A 163 16.08 7.89 2.12
CA LEU A 163 15.44 6.91 1.22
C LEU A 163 14.54 7.55 0.17
N ARG A 164 14.31 8.87 0.23
CA ARG A 164 13.43 9.61 -0.68
C ARG A 164 13.66 9.27 -2.15
N ASP A 165 14.92 9.21 -2.61
CA ASP A 165 15.22 8.94 -4.03
C ASP A 165 15.13 7.45 -4.39
N LYS A 166 15.08 6.56 -3.38
CA LYS A 166 15.03 5.10 -3.55
C LYS A 166 13.64 4.51 -3.42
N VAL A 167 12.68 5.27 -2.86
CA VAL A 167 11.32 4.83 -2.60
C VAL A 167 10.34 5.72 -3.32
N LEU A 168 9.57 5.13 -4.24
CA LEU A 168 8.41 5.79 -4.86
C LEU A 168 7.14 5.37 -4.11
N LEU A 169 6.55 6.30 -3.37
CA LEU A 169 5.22 6.15 -2.78
C LEU A 169 4.15 6.51 -3.83
N VAL A 170 3.21 5.59 -4.04
CA VAL A 170 2.05 5.79 -4.91
C VAL A 170 0.78 5.65 -4.07
N CYS A 171 -0.03 6.69 -4.00
CA CYS A 171 -1.37 6.62 -3.43
C CYS A 171 -2.40 6.92 -4.51
N CYS A 172 -3.18 5.91 -4.88
CA CYS A 172 -4.24 6.02 -5.87
C CYS A 172 -5.46 5.20 -5.45
N GLY A 173 -6.64 5.66 -5.85
CA GLY A 173 -7.88 4.87 -5.75
C GLY A 173 -8.13 4.06 -7.03
N GLU A 174 -9.12 3.17 -6.98
CA GLU A 174 -9.61 2.45 -8.16
C GLU A 174 -10.37 3.38 -9.13
N MET A 175 -11.10 4.35 -8.57
CA MET A 175 -11.96 5.27 -9.32
C MET A 175 -12.18 6.58 -8.55
N GLY A 176 -12.72 7.58 -9.24
CA GLY A 176 -13.16 8.83 -8.65
C GLY A 176 -14.50 8.77 -7.93
N ARG A 177 -14.92 9.93 -7.41
CA ARG A 177 -16.23 10.15 -6.81
C ARG A 177 -16.92 11.38 -7.38
N THR A 178 -18.24 11.32 -7.49
CA THR A 178 -19.04 12.44 -8.04
C THR A 178 -18.72 13.76 -7.34
N PRO A 179 -18.42 14.85 -8.06
CA PRO A 179 -18.20 16.20 -7.51
C PRO A 179 -19.18 16.61 -6.40
N LYS A 180 -20.46 16.31 -6.61
CA LYS A 180 -21.54 16.67 -5.69
C LYS A 180 -21.90 15.51 -4.78
N VAL A 181 -22.22 15.86 -3.54
CA VAL A 181 -22.84 14.96 -2.57
C VAL A 181 -24.28 14.67 -3.02
N ASN A 182 -24.66 13.40 -3.04
CA ASN A 182 -26.00 12.97 -3.46
C ASN A 182 -27.04 13.17 -2.34
N ALA A 183 -28.32 12.92 -2.65
CA ALA A 183 -29.43 13.11 -1.71
C ALA A 183 -29.36 12.24 -0.44
N ARG A 184 -28.53 11.18 -0.44
CA ARG A 184 -28.30 10.32 0.73
C ARG A 184 -27.14 10.82 1.61
N ALA A 185 -26.51 11.94 1.27
CA ALA A 185 -25.28 12.43 1.87
C ALA A 185 -24.02 11.58 1.55
N GLY A 186 -24.05 10.80 0.46
CA GLY A 186 -22.90 10.05 -0.07
C GLY A 186 -22.32 10.64 -1.35
N ARG A 187 -21.38 9.95 -1.99
CA ARG A 187 -20.90 10.23 -3.35
C ARG A 187 -20.88 8.96 -4.19
N ASP A 188 -21.35 9.05 -5.44
CA ASP A 188 -21.45 7.91 -6.34
C ASP A 188 -20.14 7.67 -7.11
N HIS A 189 -20.05 6.55 -7.83
CA HIS A 189 -18.89 6.21 -8.64
C HIS A 189 -18.69 7.21 -9.78
N TRP A 190 -17.43 7.55 -10.06
CA TRP A 190 -17.10 8.52 -11.09
C TRP A 190 -15.83 8.13 -11.84
N ALA A 191 -15.98 7.78 -13.12
CA ALA A 191 -14.88 7.35 -13.98
C ALA A 191 -14.12 8.53 -14.62
N GLY A 192 -14.66 9.75 -14.55
CA GLY A 192 -14.10 10.92 -15.26
C GLY A 192 -12.75 11.40 -14.71
N LEU A 193 -12.49 11.22 -13.42
CA LEU A 193 -11.28 11.72 -12.76
C LEU A 193 -11.05 11.02 -11.41
N ALA A 194 -9.81 10.71 -11.08
CA ALA A 194 -9.42 10.19 -9.76
C ALA A 194 -8.15 10.90 -9.24
N PRO A 195 -7.98 11.03 -7.92
CA PRO A 195 -6.75 11.57 -7.35
C PRO A 195 -5.59 10.58 -7.49
N LEU A 196 -4.39 11.11 -7.74
CA LEU A 196 -3.13 10.39 -7.76
C LEU A 196 -2.10 11.22 -6.98
N LEU A 197 -1.49 10.60 -5.97
CA LEU A 197 -0.35 11.17 -5.26
C LEU A 197 0.88 10.30 -5.53
N LEU A 198 1.96 10.97 -5.94
CA LEU A 198 3.27 10.39 -6.14
C LEU A 198 4.27 11.14 -5.25
N TYR A 199 5.14 10.40 -4.57
CA TYR A 199 6.19 11.00 -3.76
C TYR A 199 7.47 10.17 -3.80
N GLY A 200 8.63 10.83 -3.94
CA GLY A 200 9.94 10.20 -3.95
C GLY A 200 10.31 9.55 -5.29
N GLY A 201 11.17 8.53 -5.25
CA GLY A 201 11.61 7.78 -6.43
C GLY A 201 12.47 8.58 -7.41
N GLY A 202 13.12 9.65 -6.94
CA GLY A 202 13.91 10.54 -7.78
C GLY A 202 13.09 11.47 -8.69
N LEU A 203 11.76 11.45 -8.57
CA LEU A 203 10.89 12.34 -9.33
C LEU A 203 10.96 13.79 -8.82
N GLN A 204 10.64 14.75 -9.69
CA GLN A 204 10.50 16.16 -9.33
C GLN A 204 9.28 16.38 -8.43
N MET A 205 9.54 16.72 -7.17
CA MET A 205 8.49 16.96 -6.17
C MET A 205 7.95 18.40 -6.21
N GLY A 206 6.82 18.64 -5.53
CA GLY A 206 6.23 19.97 -5.37
C GLY A 206 5.46 20.49 -6.59
N SER A 207 5.16 19.61 -7.54
CA SER A 207 4.44 19.95 -8.77
C SER A 207 3.02 19.37 -8.75
N VAL A 208 2.06 20.10 -9.33
CA VAL A 208 0.72 19.58 -9.62
C VAL A 208 0.64 19.34 -11.13
N VAL A 209 0.42 18.09 -11.52
CA VAL A 209 0.32 17.69 -12.92
C VAL A 209 -1.12 17.36 -13.24
N GLY A 210 -1.66 18.03 -14.25
CA GLY A 210 -3.09 17.97 -14.56
C GLY A 210 -3.90 18.87 -13.63
N SER A 211 -5.08 19.27 -14.09
CA SER A 211 -6.04 20.06 -13.32
C SER A 211 -7.44 19.52 -13.60
N SER A 212 -8.34 19.69 -12.63
CA SER A 212 -9.76 19.38 -12.79
C SER A 212 -10.55 20.65 -13.03
N THR A 213 -11.78 20.51 -13.52
CA THR A 213 -12.77 21.57 -13.52
C THR A 213 -12.99 22.09 -12.10
N ARG A 214 -13.55 23.30 -11.95
CA ARG A 214 -13.74 23.93 -10.64
C ARG A 214 -14.51 23.07 -9.62
N ASP A 215 -15.38 22.19 -10.10
CA ASP A 215 -16.15 21.25 -9.28
C ASP A 215 -15.44 19.90 -9.06
N GLY A 216 -14.32 19.64 -9.72
CA GLY A 216 -13.54 18.41 -9.59
C GLY A 216 -14.07 17.23 -10.42
N GLY A 217 -14.94 17.49 -11.40
CA GLY A 217 -15.63 16.44 -12.16
C GLY A 217 -14.89 15.97 -13.39
N GLU A 218 -14.30 16.88 -14.15
CA GLU A 218 -13.68 16.55 -15.44
C GLU A 218 -12.24 17.05 -15.47
N PRO A 219 -11.35 16.46 -16.29
CA PRO A 219 -10.04 17.04 -16.56
C PRO A 219 -10.17 18.41 -17.25
N ALA A 220 -9.51 19.43 -16.72
CA ALA A 220 -9.44 20.78 -17.30
C ALA A 220 -8.13 21.06 -18.06
N SER A 221 -7.13 20.18 -17.94
CA SER A 221 -5.88 20.22 -18.70
C SER A 221 -5.49 18.82 -19.16
N ASP A 222 -4.23 18.63 -19.56
CA ASP A 222 -3.69 17.35 -20.01
C ASP A 222 -4.06 16.20 -19.08
N ARG A 223 -4.60 15.14 -19.68
CA ARG A 223 -5.11 13.97 -18.97
C ARG A 223 -3.96 13.04 -18.66
N ILE A 224 -3.77 12.74 -17.38
CA ILE A 224 -2.91 11.65 -16.93
C ILE A 224 -3.77 10.39 -16.81
N SER A 225 -3.38 9.35 -17.53
CA SER A 225 -4.08 8.06 -17.57
C SER A 225 -3.35 6.99 -16.78
N ILE A 226 -4.03 5.87 -16.50
CA ILE A 226 -3.43 4.70 -15.84
C ILE A 226 -2.16 4.20 -16.58
N PRO A 227 -2.14 4.11 -17.93
CA PRO A 227 -0.91 3.83 -18.67
C PRO A 227 0.25 4.78 -18.34
N ASN A 228 0.01 6.09 -18.19
CA ASN A 228 1.07 7.04 -17.82
C ASN A 228 1.65 6.74 -16.43
N LEU A 229 0.80 6.35 -15.47
CA LEU A 229 1.24 5.93 -14.13
C LEU A 229 2.12 4.68 -14.21
N TYR A 230 1.71 3.65 -14.93
CA TYR A 230 2.52 2.44 -15.08
C TYR A 230 3.87 2.73 -15.76
N SER A 231 3.88 3.54 -16.82
CA SER A 231 5.13 3.95 -17.47
C SER A 231 6.04 4.73 -16.53
N THR A 232 5.48 5.61 -15.70
CA THR A 232 6.25 6.36 -14.69
C THR A 232 6.88 5.42 -13.67
N ILE A 233 6.11 4.48 -13.12
CA ILE A 233 6.62 3.48 -12.16
C ILE A 233 7.73 2.64 -12.81
N MET A 234 7.51 2.15 -14.03
CA MET A 234 8.52 1.35 -14.74
C MET A 234 9.79 2.13 -15.02
N ASN A 235 9.69 3.42 -15.37
CA ASN A 235 10.85 4.28 -15.59
C ASN A 235 11.64 4.55 -14.30
N THR A 236 10.99 4.53 -13.14
CA THR A 236 11.66 4.67 -11.84
C THR A 236 12.34 3.38 -11.38
N ILE A 237 11.74 2.20 -11.65
CA ILE A 237 12.27 0.92 -11.14
C ILE A 237 13.19 0.20 -12.14
N LEU A 238 13.14 0.54 -13.42
CA LEU A 238 13.88 -0.13 -14.49
C LEU A 238 14.80 0.84 -15.23
N ASP A 239 16.00 0.36 -15.60
CA ASP A 239 16.75 0.97 -16.69
C ASP A 239 16.09 0.57 -18.02
N THR A 240 15.19 1.43 -18.48
CA THR A 240 14.44 1.22 -19.72
C THR A 240 15.36 1.18 -20.96
N GLY A 241 16.54 1.79 -20.90
CA GLY A 241 17.55 1.74 -21.97
C GLY A 241 18.22 0.37 -22.04
N ALA A 242 18.67 -0.15 -20.90
CA ALA A 242 19.24 -1.49 -20.80
C ALA A 242 18.23 -2.58 -21.20
N LEU A 243 16.98 -2.47 -20.75
CA LEU A 243 15.92 -3.44 -21.06
C LEU A 243 15.62 -3.59 -22.55
N ARG A 244 15.74 -2.52 -23.34
CA ARG A 244 15.57 -2.59 -24.79
C ARG A 244 16.58 -3.52 -25.48
N THR A 245 17.72 -3.75 -24.84
CA THR A 245 18.79 -4.60 -25.36
C THR A 245 18.77 -6.03 -24.78
N MET A 246 17.90 -6.29 -23.81
CA MET A 246 17.78 -7.61 -23.19
C MET A 246 16.89 -8.54 -24.03
N ALA A 247 17.42 -9.72 -24.36
CA ALA A 247 16.62 -10.79 -24.95
C ALA A 247 15.69 -11.43 -23.90
N GLY A 248 14.47 -11.79 -24.31
CA GLY A 248 13.55 -12.56 -23.45
C GLY A 248 12.74 -11.74 -22.44
N VAL A 249 12.64 -10.41 -22.60
CA VAL A 249 11.72 -9.59 -21.79
C VAL A 249 10.27 -10.04 -22.07
N PRO A 250 9.46 -10.34 -21.04
CA PRO A 250 8.07 -10.74 -21.23
C PRO A 250 7.27 -9.72 -22.06
N PRO A 251 6.41 -10.16 -23.00
CA PRO A 251 5.61 -9.26 -23.83
C PRO A 251 4.76 -8.27 -23.04
N GLU A 252 4.30 -8.65 -21.84
CA GLU A 252 3.53 -7.80 -20.94
C GLU A 252 4.35 -6.60 -20.45
N VAL A 253 5.62 -6.84 -20.08
CA VAL A 253 6.55 -5.79 -19.63
C VAL A 253 6.87 -4.86 -20.79
N GLN A 254 7.11 -5.40 -21.98
CA GLN A 254 7.30 -4.58 -23.19
C GLN A 254 6.06 -3.72 -23.49
N ARG A 255 4.86 -4.28 -23.35
CA ARG A 255 3.60 -3.56 -23.60
C ARG A 255 3.37 -2.42 -22.62
N VAL A 256 3.81 -2.57 -21.36
CA VAL A 256 3.75 -1.49 -20.38
C VAL A 256 4.79 -0.42 -20.68
N ILE A 257 6.05 -0.80 -20.90
CA ILE A 257 7.15 0.15 -21.17
C ILE A 257 6.90 0.97 -22.45
N HIS A 258 6.28 0.38 -23.46
CA HIS A 258 6.00 1.03 -24.75
C HIS A 258 4.54 1.48 -24.91
N GLY A 259 3.69 1.25 -23.90
CA GLY A 259 2.25 1.47 -24.00
C GLY A 259 1.81 2.92 -23.83
N ALA A 260 2.60 3.71 -23.12
CA ALA A 260 2.39 5.14 -22.94
C ALA A 260 3.68 5.83 -22.52
N GLU A 261 3.75 7.14 -22.74
CA GLU A 261 4.81 7.97 -22.18
C GLU A 261 4.64 8.10 -20.65
N PRO A 262 5.75 8.15 -19.87
CA PRO A 262 5.67 8.49 -18.45
C PRO A 262 5.16 9.93 -18.26
N ILE A 263 4.85 10.29 -17.02
CA ILE A 263 4.43 11.65 -16.66
C ILE A 263 5.66 12.56 -16.73
N ASN A 264 5.96 13.08 -17.93
CA ASN A 264 7.17 13.84 -18.24
C ASN A 264 7.36 15.10 -17.38
N GLN A 265 6.28 15.65 -16.82
CA GLN A 265 6.37 16.80 -15.91
C GLN A 265 7.01 16.45 -14.55
N LEU A 266 7.20 15.16 -14.25
CA LEU A 266 7.78 14.66 -13.00
C LEU A 266 9.20 14.10 -13.17
N LEU A 267 9.70 13.98 -14.41
CA LEU A 267 11.03 13.45 -14.73
C LEU A 267 12.02 14.61 -14.94
#